data_AF-A0A958CLV9-F1
#
_entry.id   AF-A0A958CLV9-F1
#
_cell.length_a   1.000
_cell.length_b   1.000
_cell.length_c   1.000
_cell.angle_alpha   90.00
_cell.angle_beta   90.00
_cell.angle_gamma   90.00
#
_symmetry.space_group_name_H-M   'P 1'
#
loop_
_entity.id
_entity.type
_entity.pdbx_description
1 polymer ?
#
loop_
_entity_poly.entity_id
_entity_poly.type
_entity_poly.pdbx_seq_one_letter_code
_entity_poly.pdbx_strand_id
1 'polypeptide(L)'
;MWIVLLLLAGLLLYLALWLMRRASRNQQRSGLPEGKLVYADTGRWSEVAKPYFSQRYRLTGKPDYLVETDDGIVPVEVKRSPAPPGG
;
A
#
# COMPACT_ATOMS: atom_id res chain seq x y z
N MET A 1 31.06 15.46 25.92
CA MET A 1 29.77 14.77 26.13
C MET A 1 28.69 15.28 25.19
N TRP A 2 28.37 16.58 25.17
CA TRP A 2 27.36 17.18 24.28
C TRP A 2 27.63 17.00 22.77
N ILE A 3 28.88 17.10 22.34
CA ILE A 3 29.26 16.87 20.93
C ILE A 3 28.92 15.44 20.48
N VAL A 4 29.16 14.45 21.35
CA VAL A 4 28.83 13.04 21.05
C VAL A 4 27.31 12.87 20.93
N LEU A 5 26.53 13.54 21.79
CA LEU A 5 25.07 13.54 21.70
C LEU A 5 24.56 14.19 20.41
N LEU A 6 25.16 15.31 19.98
CA LEU A 6 24.81 15.99 18.72
C LEU A 6 25.13 15.11 17.50
N LEU A 7 26.29 14.44 17.50
CA LEU A 7 26.65 13.52 16.43
C LEU A 7 25.72 12.31 16.38
N LEU A 8 25.34 11.75 17.54
CA LEU A 8 24.39 10.65 17.62
C LEU A 8 23.00 11.06 17.12
N ALA A 9 22.52 12.24 17.52
CA ALA A 9 21.24 12.78 17.06
C ALA A 9 21.25 13.02 15.54
N GLY A 10 22.33 13.57 15.00
CA GLY A 10 22.52 13.76 13.56
C GLY A 10 22.53 12.44 12.78
N LEU A 11 23.21 11.41 13.31
CA LEU A 11 23.24 10.07 12.71
C LEU A 11 21.84 9.44 12.69
N LEU A 12 21.11 9.51 13.80
CA LEU A 12 19.74 8.98 13.89
C LEU A 12 18.79 9.70 12.93
N LEU A 13 18.88 11.04 12.84
CA LEU A 13 18.08 11.83 11.91
C LEU A 13 18.40 11.47 10.46
N TYR A 14 19.68 11.36 10.11
CA TYR A 14 20.11 10.94 8.79
C TYR A 14 19.57 9.55 8.44
N LEU A 15 19.67 8.59 9.36
CA LEU A 15 19.19 7.23 9.16
C LEU A 15 17.66 7.19 9.00
N ALA A 16 16.93 7.97 9.78
CA ALA A 16 15.47 8.11 9.66
C ALA A 16 15.08 8.64 8.27
N LEU A 17 15.70 9.74 7.82
CA LEU A 17 15.44 10.31 6.50
C LEU A 17 15.81 9.35 5.36
N TRP A 18 16.90 8.61 5.51
CA TRP A 18 17.32 7.60 4.53
C TRP A 18 16.31 6.44 4.45
N LEU A 19 15.86 5.92 5.59
CA LEU A 19 14.83 4.88 5.66
C LEU A 19 13.49 5.36 5.08
N MET A 20 13.06 6.59 5.39
CA MET A 20 11.84 7.17 4.82
C MET A 20 11.91 7.29 3.29
N ARG A 21 13.04 7.75 2.74
CA ARG A 21 13.24 7.81 1.28
C ARG A 21 13.26 6.43 0.63
N ARG A 22 13.79 5.42 1.33
CA ARG A 22 13.78 4.04 0.83
C ARG A 22 12.38 3.44 0.89
N ALA A 23 11.63 3.73 1.96
CA ALA A 23 10.25 3.30 2.12
C ALA A 23 9.33 3.94 1.07
N SER A 24 9.45 5.24 0.78
CA SER A 24 8.67 5.89 -0.27
C SER A 24 9.00 5.37 -1.67
N ARG A 25 10.28 5.12 -1.97
CA ARG A 25 10.70 4.48 -3.22
C ARG A 25 10.20 3.03 -3.33
N ASN A 26 10.10 2.32 -2.22
CA ASN A 26 9.52 0.98 -2.19
C ASN A 26 8.00 1.00 -2.30
N GLN A 27 7.32 2.00 -1.74
CA GLN A 27 5.87 2.20 -1.92
C GLN A 27 5.53 2.35 -3.41
N GLN A 28 6.28 3.20 -4.13
CA GLN A 28 6.13 3.38 -5.59
C GLN A 28 6.35 2.09 -6.40
N ARG A 29 7.18 1.15 -5.91
CA ARG A 29 7.44 -0.14 -6.57
C ARG A 29 6.47 -1.26 -6.15
N SER A 30 5.83 -1.10 -5.00
CA SER A 30 4.92 -2.11 -4.44
C SER A 30 3.48 -2.01 -4.96
N GLY A 31 3.16 -0.97 -5.74
CA GLY A 31 1.79 -0.72 -6.18
C GLY A 31 0.84 -0.37 -5.04
N LEU A 32 1.39 -0.07 -3.85
CA LEU A 32 0.61 0.38 -2.72
C LEU A 32 0.08 1.79 -3.06
N PRO A 33 -1.24 1.96 -3.14
CA PRO A 33 -1.84 3.22 -3.52
C PRO A 33 -1.56 4.29 -2.45
N GLU A 34 -1.44 5.54 -2.88
CA GLU A 34 -1.49 6.69 -1.97
C GLU A 34 -2.88 6.72 -1.33
N GLY A 35 -3.00 6.23 -0.10
CA GLY A 35 -4.28 6.12 0.61
C GLY A 35 -4.18 5.21 1.83
N LYS A 36 -5.17 5.27 2.72
CA LYS A 36 -5.27 4.35 3.85
C LYS A 36 -5.72 2.99 3.30
N LEU A 37 -4.87 1.98 3.48
CA LEU A 37 -5.19 0.61 3.08
C LEU A 37 -6.28 0.07 4.02
N VAL A 38 -7.52 -0.03 3.52
CA VAL A 38 -8.66 -0.51 4.31
C VAL A 38 -8.76 -2.04 4.25
N TYR A 39 -8.27 -2.65 3.17
CA TYR A 39 -8.29 -4.10 2.99
C TYR A 39 -7.14 -4.59 2.11
N ALA A 40 -6.56 -5.73 2.48
CA ALA A 40 -5.54 -6.45 1.71
C ALA A 40 -5.76 -7.95 1.79
N ASP A 41 -5.94 -8.63 0.65
CA ASP A 41 -6.03 -10.10 0.60
C ASP A 41 -4.63 -10.76 0.65
N THR A 42 -3.77 -10.28 1.54
CA THR A 42 -2.52 -10.96 1.89
C THR A 42 -2.77 -11.72 3.18
N GLY A 43 -2.97 -13.04 3.09
CA GLY A 43 -3.50 -13.93 4.13
C GLY A 43 -2.70 -14.06 5.44
N ARG A 44 -2.31 -12.94 6.08
CA ARG A 44 -1.63 -12.94 7.36
C ARG A 44 -2.16 -11.98 8.41
N TRP A 45 -3.04 -11.03 8.09
CA TRP A 45 -3.61 -10.14 9.11
C TRP A 45 -5.12 -9.96 8.91
N SER A 46 -5.86 -10.58 9.82
CA SER A 46 -7.30 -10.47 10.07
C SER A 46 -8.26 -11.20 9.11
N GLU A 47 -9.23 -11.84 9.75
CA GLU A 47 -10.43 -12.54 9.29
C GLU A 47 -10.75 -12.46 7.79
N VAL A 48 -10.96 -13.64 7.17
CA VAL A 48 -11.38 -13.81 5.76
C VAL A 48 -12.51 -12.82 5.44
N ALA A 49 -12.20 -11.74 4.73
CA ALA A 49 -13.22 -10.78 4.34
C ALA A 49 -14.22 -11.48 3.40
N LYS A 50 -15.50 -11.42 3.78
CA LYS A 50 -16.59 -11.94 2.95
C LYS A 50 -16.55 -11.22 1.59
N PRO A 51 -16.66 -11.96 0.46
CA PRO A 51 -16.69 -11.34 -0.86
C PRO A 51 -17.78 -10.27 -0.97
N TYR A 52 -17.51 -9.20 -1.71
CA TYR A 52 -18.49 -8.18 -2.01
C TYR A 52 -19.52 -8.74 -2.97
N PHE A 53 -20.82 -8.59 -2.66
CA PHE A 53 -21.91 -9.05 -3.50
C PHE A 53 -22.72 -7.88 -4.04
N SER A 54 -22.86 -7.81 -5.37
CA SER A 54 -23.78 -6.90 -6.03
C SER A 54 -25.11 -7.58 -6.28
N GLN A 55 -26.15 -7.18 -5.55
CA GLN A 55 -27.50 -7.71 -5.76
C GLN A 55 -28.06 -7.38 -7.15
N ARG A 56 -27.79 -6.17 -7.66
CA ARG A 56 -28.28 -5.70 -8.97
C ARG A 56 -27.71 -6.53 -10.12
N TYR A 57 -26.41 -6.84 -10.07
CA TYR A 57 -25.72 -7.59 -11.13
C TYR A 57 -25.60 -9.09 -10.83
N ARG A 58 -25.99 -9.52 -9.61
CA ARG A 58 -25.79 -10.88 -9.08
C ARG A 58 -24.34 -11.36 -9.20
N LEU A 59 -23.40 -10.44 -8.99
CA LEU A 59 -21.96 -10.71 -9.07
C LEU A 59 -21.37 -10.73 -7.67
N THR A 60 -20.41 -11.63 -7.46
CA THR A 60 -19.53 -11.61 -6.29
C THR A 60 -18.13 -11.26 -6.73
N GLY A 61 -17.41 -10.47 -5.94
CA GLY A 61 -16.04 -10.08 -6.21
C GLY A 61 -15.22 -9.93 -4.94
N LYS A 62 -13.95 -10.33 -5.02
CA LYS A 62 -12.97 -10.13 -3.95
C LYS A 62 -11.75 -9.45 -4.58
N PRO A 63 -11.67 -8.11 -4.53
CA PRO A 63 -10.52 -7.39 -5.08
C PRO A 63 -9.28 -7.68 -4.23
N ASP A 64 -8.09 -7.58 -4.84
CA ASP A 64 -6.82 -7.75 -4.12
C ASP A 64 -6.67 -6.73 -2.98
N TYR A 65 -7.08 -5.47 -3.23
CA TYR A 65 -7.04 -4.37 -2.27
C TYR A 65 -8.25 -3.45 -2.35
N LEU A 66 -8.57 -2.78 -1.25
CA LEU A 66 -9.44 -1.61 -1.22
C LEU A 66 -8.69 -0.40 -0.71
N VAL A 67 -8.88 0.71 -1.40
CA VAL A 67 -8.22 1.98 -1.12
C VAL A 67 -9.29 2.99 -0.74
N GLU A 68 -9.12 3.65 0.40
CA GLU A 68 -9.93 4.81 0.73
C GLU A 68 -9.26 6.07 0.16
N THR A 69 -9.97 6.75 -0.73
CA THR A 69 -9.62 8.05 -1.29
C THR A 69 -10.65 9.09 -0.82
N ASP A 70 -10.40 10.37 -1.10
CA ASP A 70 -11.36 11.45 -0.77
C ASP A 70 -12.72 11.25 -1.48
N ASP A 71 -12.74 10.55 -2.62
CA ASP A 71 -13.94 10.24 -3.40
C ASP A 71 -14.62 8.92 -2.98
N GLY A 72 -14.05 8.21 -2.00
CA GLY A 72 -14.60 6.98 -1.44
C GLY A 72 -13.71 5.76 -1.62
N ILE A 73 -14.31 4.56 -1.57
CA ILE A 73 -13.58 3.29 -1.59
C ILE A 73 -13.42 2.79 -3.02
N VAL A 74 -12.16 2.59 -3.44
CA VAL A 74 -11.78 2.11 -4.77
C VAL A 74 -11.22 0.68 -4.69
N PRO A 75 -11.79 -0.29 -5.43
CA PRO A 75 -11.21 -1.62 -5.56
C PRO A 75 -10.05 -1.66 -6.54
N VAL A 76 -8.93 -2.28 -6.13
CA VAL A 76 -7.69 -2.39 -6.93
C VAL A 76 -7.34 -3.85 -7.16
N GLU A 77 -6.97 -4.16 -8.40
CA GLU A 77 -6.54 -5.48 -8.87
C GLU A 77 -5.11 -5.39 -9.39
N VAL A 78 -4.19 -6.20 -8.86
CA VAL A 78 -2.77 -6.13 -9.23
C VAL A 78 -2.46 -7.12 -10.34
N LYS A 79 -2.05 -6.60 -11.49
CA LYS A 79 -1.54 -7.41 -12.60
C LYS A 79 -0.01 -7.50 -12.55
N ARG A 80 0.50 -8.73 -12.53
CA ARG A 80 1.96 -8.99 -12.51
C ARG A 80 2.63 -8.81 -13.87
N SER A 81 1.85 -8.85 -14.94
CA SER A 81 2.35 -8.77 -16.31
C SER A 81 1.95 -7.45 -16.96
N PRO A 82 2.85 -6.82 -17.75
CA PRO A 82 2.48 -5.68 -18.57
C PRO A 82 1.33 -6.02 -19.52
N ALA A 83 0.51 -5.02 -19.85
CA ALA A 83 -0.47 -5.18 -20.92
C ALA A 83 0.25 -5.54 -22.23
N PRO A 84 -0.32 -6.43 -23.07
CA PRO A 84 0.23 -6.71 -24.38
C PRO A 84 0.34 -5.41 -25.19
N PRO A 85 1.34 -5.28 -26.08
CA PRO A 85 1.42 -4.12 -26.97
C PRO A 85 0.12 -4.03 -27.78
N GLY A 86 -0.48 -2.83 -27.80
CA GLY A 86 -1.68 -2.58 -28.59
C GLY A 86 -1.42 -2.86 -30.06
N GLY A 87 -2.35 -3.60 -30.69
CA GLY A 87 -2.34 -3.88 -32.13
C GLY A 87 -2.76 -2.68 -32.96
#